data_AF-A0A954Q8N4-F1
#
_entry.id   AF-A0A954Q8N4-F1
#
_cell.length_a   1.000
_cell.length_b   1.000
_cell.length_c   1.000
_cell.angle_alpha   90.00
_cell.angle_beta   90.00
_cell.angle_gamma   90.00
#
_symmetry.space_group_name_H-M   'P 1'
#
loop_
_entity.id
_entity.type
_entity.pdbx_description
1 polymer ?
#
loop_
_entity_poly.entity_id
_entity_poly.type
_entity_poly.pdbx_seq_one_letter_code
_entity_poly.pdbx_strand_id
1 'polypeptide(L)'
;MTQFPFSRRDMLKSLSCGFGYMAFAGMSSQASAGYESPLTPKETHFAPKAKRVIFLCMRGGPSHVDTFDYKPALATDDGKPAPQQKG
;
A
#
# COMPACT_ATOMS: atom_id res chain seq x y z
N MET A 1 -41.99 47.08 -7.21
CA MET A 1 -42.10 46.15 -8.36
C MET A 1 -40.71 45.72 -8.76
N THR A 2 -40.27 44.55 -8.30
CA THR A 2 -38.94 43.99 -8.58
C THR A 2 -38.90 43.47 -10.03
N GLN A 3 -38.28 44.24 -10.92
CA GLN A 3 -38.00 43.82 -12.30
C GLN A 3 -36.74 42.95 -12.31
N PHE A 4 -36.86 41.67 -12.64
CA PHE A 4 -35.70 40.78 -12.81
C PHE A 4 -34.98 41.13 -14.13
N PRO A 5 -33.65 41.36 -14.14
CA PRO A 5 -32.92 41.83 -15.32
C PRO A 5 -32.69 40.77 -16.41
N PHE A 6 -33.41 39.64 -16.40
CA PHE A 6 -33.20 38.52 -17.32
C PHE A 6 -34.52 37.95 -17.85
N SER A 7 -34.59 37.72 -19.17
CA SER A 7 -35.71 37.02 -19.80
C SER A 7 -35.62 35.52 -19.52
N ARG A 8 -36.77 34.82 -19.41
CA ARG A 8 -36.84 33.36 -19.25
C ARG A 8 -36.01 32.62 -20.30
N ARG A 9 -35.99 33.15 -21.53
CA ARG A 9 -35.22 32.60 -22.65
C ARG A 9 -33.70 32.73 -22.45
N ASP A 10 -33.24 33.81 -21.84
CA ASP A 10 -31.81 34.03 -21.58
C ASP A 10 -31.33 33.14 -20.43
N MET A 11 -32.19 32.91 -19.44
CA MET A 11 -31.93 31.90 -18.41
C MET A 11 -31.84 30.49 -18.99
N LEU A 12 -32.79 30.09 -19.85
CA LEU A 12 -32.78 28.77 -20.47
C LEU A 12 -31.55 28.54 -21.36
N LYS A 13 -31.11 29.55 -22.12
CA LYS A 13 -29.89 29.49 -22.94
C LYS A 13 -28.60 29.39 -22.11
N SER A 14 -28.57 30.01 -20.94
CA SER A 14 -27.38 30.04 -20.09
C SER A 14 -27.27 28.77 -19.23
N LEU A 15 -28.41 28.26 -18.74
CA LEU A 15 -28.47 27.06 -17.89
C LEU A 15 -28.24 25.76 -18.67
N SER A 16 -28.59 25.71 -19.97
CA SER A 16 -28.43 24.50 -20.79
C SER A 16 -26.98 24.03 -20.92
N CYS A 17 -26.00 24.94 -20.87
CA CYS A 17 -24.59 24.59 -20.99
C CYS A 17 -24.01 23.95 -19.72
N GLY A 18 -24.58 24.21 -18.54
CA GLY A 18 -24.06 23.72 -17.26
C GLY A 18 -24.88 22.59 -16.62
N PHE A 19 -26.18 22.52 -16.93
CA PHE A 19 -27.08 21.53 -16.31
C PHE A 19 -26.68 20.08 -16.64
N GLY A 20 -26.23 19.81 -17.87
CA GLY A 20 -25.75 18.49 -18.27
C GLY A 20 -24.51 18.04 -17.47
N TYR A 21 -23.60 18.96 -17.16
CA TYR A 21 -22.43 18.67 -16.33
C TYR A 21 -22.83 18.36 -14.88
N MET A 22 -23.81 19.08 -14.32
CA MET A 22 -24.34 18.80 -12.98
C MET A 22 -24.99 17.40 -12.90
N ALA A 23 -25.76 17.02 -13.92
CA ALA A 23 -26.33 15.68 -14.02
C ALA A 23 -25.24 14.60 -14.13
N PHE A 24 -24.22 14.83 -14.98
CA PHE A 24 -23.07 13.93 -15.11
C PHE A 24 -22.28 13.81 -13.81
N ALA A 25 -22.01 14.91 -13.11
CA ALA A 25 -21.30 14.92 -11.84
C ALA A 25 -22.05 14.08 -10.78
N GLY A 26 -23.37 14.22 -10.70
CA GLY A 26 -24.21 13.42 -9.79
C GLY A 26 -24.26 11.93 -10.15
N MET A 27 -24.22 11.57 -11.44
CA MET A 27 -24.13 10.18 -11.87
C MET A 27 -22.73 9.60 -11.62
N SER A 28 -21.67 10.36 -11.90
CA SER A 28 -20.28 9.95 -11.67
C SER A 28 -19.99 9.74 -10.19
N SER A 29 -20.51 10.61 -9.31
CA SER A 29 -20.36 10.45 -7.86
C SER A 29 -21.09 9.19 -7.36
N GLN A 30 -22.29 8.91 -7.90
CA GLN A 30 -23.02 7.67 -7.58
C GLN A 30 -22.32 6.43 -8.14
N ALA A 31 -21.75 6.48 -9.34
CA ALA A 31 -20.99 5.38 -9.92
C ALA A 31 -19.70 5.10 -9.13
N SER A 32 -19.10 6.12 -8.52
CA SER A 32 -17.97 5.96 -7.59
C SER A 32 -18.39 5.50 -6.19
N ALA A 33 -19.67 5.59 -5.84
CA ALA A 33 -20.14 5.18 -4.52
C ALA A 33 -20.06 3.64 -4.42
N GLY A 34 -19.19 3.17 -3.54
CA GLY A 34 -18.89 1.73 -3.40
C GLY A 34 -17.67 1.26 -4.17
N TYR A 35 -16.95 2.14 -4.88
CA TYR A 35 -15.60 1.83 -5.33
C TYR A 35 -14.65 1.83 -4.12
N GLU A 36 -14.38 0.63 -3.60
CA GLU A 36 -13.32 0.41 -2.64
C GLU A 36 -11.99 0.29 -3.38
N SER A 37 -11.05 1.18 -3.06
CA SER A 37 -9.69 1.09 -3.59
C SER A 37 -9.08 -0.25 -3.20
N PRO A 38 -8.36 -0.96 -4.09
CA PRO A 38 -7.66 -2.18 -3.72
C PRO A 38 -6.58 -1.96 -2.64
N LEU A 39 -6.22 -0.69 -2.39
CA LEU A 39 -5.29 -0.26 -1.35
C LEU A 39 -6.00 0.29 -0.10
N THR A 40 -7.34 0.23 -0.01
CA THR A 40 -8.04 0.64 1.21
C THR A 40 -7.60 -0.28 2.37
N PRO A 41 -7.29 0.27 3.56
CA PRO A 41 -6.96 -0.55 4.72
C PRO A 41 -8.06 -1.58 5.00
N LYS A 42 -7.67 -2.86 5.08
CA LYS A 42 -8.58 -3.95 5.45
C LYS A 42 -8.60 -4.16 6.96
N GLU A 43 -9.76 -4.52 7.48
CA GLU A 43 -9.86 -4.95 8.87
C GLU A 43 -9.05 -6.24 9.11
N THR A 44 -8.39 -6.30 10.26
CA THR A 44 -7.65 -7.48 10.69
C THR A 44 -8.59 -8.51 11.29
N HIS A 45 -8.41 -9.79 10.95
CA HIS A 45 -9.22 -10.89 11.52
C HIS A 45 -9.15 -11.00 13.05
N PHE A 46 -8.08 -10.46 13.66
CA PHE A 46 -7.86 -10.47 15.10
C PHE A 46 -7.54 -9.07 15.61
N ALA A 47 -7.80 -8.84 16.90
CA ALA A 47 -7.39 -7.60 17.55
C ALA A 47 -5.85 -7.47 17.52
N PRO A 48 -5.30 -6.35 17.04
CA PRO A 48 -3.85 -6.16 16.99
C PRO A 48 -3.29 -6.06 18.41
N LYS A 49 -2.37 -6.98 18.76
CA LYS A 49 -1.69 -6.98 20.07
C LYS A 49 -0.56 -5.96 20.16
N ALA A 50 0.03 -5.59 19.03
CA ALA A 50 1.15 -4.66 18.95
C ALA A 50 0.81 -3.48 18.03
N LYS A 51 1.16 -2.26 18.45
CA LYS A 51 0.90 -1.03 17.67
C LYS A 51 1.94 -0.79 16.57
N ARG A 52 3.17 -1.29 16.74
CA ARG A 52 4.29 -1.10 15.81
C ARG A 52 5.17 -2.35 15.81
N VAL A 53 5.61 -2.79 14.63
CA VAL A 53 6.55 -3.89 14.46
C VAL A 53 7.72 -3.38 13.62
N ILE A 54 8.93 -3.47 14.16
CA ILE A 54 10.16 -3.13 13.43
C ILE A 54 10.89 -4.45 13.21
N PHE A 55 10.95 -4.91 11.96
CA PHE A 55 11.60 -6.16 11.59
C PHE A 55 12.99 -5.88 11.01
N LEU A 56 14.03 -6.38 11.67
CA LEU A 56 15.42 -6.20 11.27
C LEU A 56 15.98 -7.54 10.78
N CYS A 57 16.26 -7.66 9.49
CA CYS A 57 16.99 -8.79 8.91
C CYS A 57 18.49 -8.47 8.88
N MET A 58 19.25 -9.04 9.81
CA MET A 58 20.71 -8.89 9.85
C MET A 58 21.37 -10.11 9.19
N ARG A 59 22.14 -9.88 8.11
CA ARG A 59 23.04 -10.92 7.57
C ARG A 59 24.23 -11.08 8.51
N GLY A 60 24.53 -12.30 8.92
CA GLY A 60 25.74 -12.62 9.68
C GLY A 60 25.59 -12.71 11.20
N GLY A 61 24.37 -12.83 11.72
CA GLY A 61 24.21 -13.25 13.12
C GLY A 61 24.70 -14.69 13.29
N PRO A 62 25.56 -15.00 14.28
CA PRO A 62 26.00 -16.37 14.50
C PRO A 62 24.77 -17.22 14.76
N SER A 63 24.56 -18.24 13.93
CA SER A 63 23.44 -19.15 14.12
C SER A 63 23.64 -19.89 15.44
N HIS A 64 22.55 -20.29 16.10
CA HIS A 64 22.63 -21.09 17.32
C HIS A 64 23.44 -22.40 17.09
N VAL A 65 23.50 -22.85 15.84
CA VAL A 65 24.24 -24.04 15.39
C VAL A 65 25.76 -23.81 15.33
N ASP A 66 26.23 -22.56 15.24
CA ASP A 66 27.66 -22.23 15.11
C ASP A 66 28.30 -21.65 16.38
N THR A 67 27.51 -21.32 17.40
CA THR A 67 28.02 -20.57 18.56
C THR A 67 28.57 -21.49 19.67
N PHE A 68 28.06 -22.72 19.80
CA PHE A 68 28.33 -23.58 20.96
C PHE A 68 28.74 -25.03 20.63
N ASP A 69 28.98 -25.36 19.37
CA ASP A 69 29.43 -26.70 18.97
C ASP A 69 30.96 -26.72 18.85
N TYR A 70 31.62 -27.43 19.77
CA TYR A 70 33.07 -27.61 19.72
C TYR A 70 33.42 -28.51 18.54
N LYS A 71 33.96 -27.89 17.48
CA LYS A 71 34.36 -28.55 16.24
C LYS A 71 35.89 -28.69 16.20
N PRO A 72 36.48 -29.76 16.76
CA PRO A 72 37.94 -29.95 16.79
C PRO A 72 38.57 -30.06 15.39
N ALA A 73 37.78 -30.45 14.39
CA ALA A 73 38.21 -30.48 12.99
C ALA A 73 38.56 -29.07 12.46
N LEU A 74 37.84 -28.02 12.87
CA LEU A 74 38.13 -26.64 12.46
C LEU A 74 39.51 -26.18 12.97
N ALA A 75 39.85 -26.48 14.21
CA ALA A 75 41.18 -26.18 14.76
C ALA A 75 42.31 -26.99 14.08
N THR A 76 42.00 -28.18 13.57
CA THR A 76 42.97 -29.06 12.88
C THR A 76 43.20 -28.64 11.42
N ASP A 77 42.19 -28.00 10.81
CA ASP A 77 42.19 -27.58 9.41
C ASP A 77 42.42 -26.08 9.23
N ASP A 78 42.67 -25.34 10.31
CA ASP A 78 43.05 -23.93 10.29
C ASP A 78 44.28 -23.71 9.40
N GLY A 79 44.14 -22.82 8.41
CA GLY A 79 45.19 -22.49 7.44
C GLY A 79 45.32 -23.44 6.25
N LYS A 80 44.52 -24.51 6.15
CA LYS A 80 44.51 -25.37 4.96
C LYS A 80 43.66 -24.73 3.84
N PRO A 81 44.11 -24.76 2.57
CA PRO A 81 43.30 -24.28 1.45
C PRO A 81 42.03 -25.12 1.35
N ALA A 82 40.89 -24.46 1.13
CA ALA A 82 39.60 -25.12 1.04
C ALA A 82 39.63 -26.22 -0.04
N PRO A 83 39.05 -27.40 0.23
CA PRO A 83 38.99 -28.46 -0.77
C PRO A 83 38.19 -27.95 -1.98
N GLN A 84 38.80 -28.06 -3.17
CA GLN A 84 38.17 -27.68 -4.42
C GLN A 84 36.89 -28.48 -4.60
N GLN A 85 35.76 -27.79 -4.59
CA GLN A 85 34.46 -28.40 -4.85
C GLN A 85 34.45 -28.91 -6.29
N LYS A 86 34.43 -30.24 -6.46
CA LYS A 86 34.10 -30.86 -7.74
C LYS A 86 32.61 -30.59 -7.98
N GLY A 87 32.35 -29.80 -9.03
CA GLY A 87 31.00 -29.57 -9.55
C GLY A 87 30.37 -30.82 -10.15
#